data_AF-A0A820RFU9-F1
#
_entry.id   AF-A0A820RFU9-F1
#
_cell.length_a   1.000
_cell.length_b   1.000
_cell.length_c   1.000
_cell.angle_alpha   90.00
_cell.angle_beta   90.00
_cell.angle_gamma   90.00
#
_symmetry.space_group_name_H-M   'P 1'
#
loop_
_entity.id
_entity.type
_entity.pdbx_description
1 polymer ?
#
loop_
_entity_poly.entity_id
_entity_poly.type
_entity_poly.pdbx_seq_one_letter_code
_entity_poly.pdbx_strand_id
1 'polypeptide(L)'
;KTLFSKLTNAFKTSNTKNDFVERPKSLYIYGGAGCGKSLLMDVFFECMPIKEKRRVHFNSFMLEFHNRMHRVRSNNAAVSDDLLGSVVEEILNEVWLLCFDEFMVLDIGDAMIIKRLFEHL
;
A
#
# COMPACT_ATOMS: atom_id res chain seq x y z
N LYS A 1 -10.50 -26.15 9.74
CA LYS A 1 -9.15 -25.64 9.39
C LYS A 1 -9.32 -24.46 8.45
N THR A 2 -9.42 -23.26 9.02
CA THR A 2 -9.87 -22.03 8.35
C THR A 2 -8.77 -21.48 7.42
N LEU A 3 -9.16 -20.93 6.27
CA LEU A 3 -8.24 -20.27 5.31
C LEU A 3 -7.29 -19.26 5.97
N PHE A 4 -7.78 -18.57 7.00
CA PHE A 4 -7.00 -17.63 7.80
C PHE A 4 -5.76 -18.25 8.46
N SER A 5 -5.79 -19.53 8.86
CA SER A 5 -4.61 -20.19 9.42
C SER A 5 -3.56 -20.49 8.34
N LYS A 6 -3.99 -20.72 7.09
CA LYS A 6 -3.07 -20.90 5.96
C LYS A 6 -2.44 -19.58 5.53
N LEU A 7 -3.23 -18.50 5.51
CA LEU A 7 -2.72 -17.14 5.24
C LEU A 7 -1.71 -16.73 6.31
N THR A 8 -2.05 -16.84 7.59
CA THR A 8 -1.12 -16.50 8.68
C THR A 8 0.12 -17.39 8.71
N ASN A 9 0.02 -18.67 8.35
CA ASN A 9 1.20 -19.52 8.22
C ASN A 9 2.07 -19.15 7.01
N ALA A 10 1.48 -18.78 5.86
CA ALA A 10 2.23 -18.30 4.69
C ALA A 10 2.99 -17.00 5.01
N PHE A 11 2.41 -16.11 5.82
CA PHE A 11 3.09 -14.90 6.31
C PHE A 11 4.09 -15.19 7.46
N LYS A 12 3.97 -16.31 8.18
CA LYS A 12 4.92 -16.72 9.25
C LYS A 12 6.10 -17.56 8.77
N THR A 13 6.04 -18.18 7.58
CA THR A 13 7.13 -18.99 7.02
C THR A 13 8.18 -18.15 6.28
N SER A 14 8.76 -17.16 6.95
CA SER A 14 9.99 -16.49 6.52
C SER A 14 11.16 -16.87 7.43
N ASN A 15 11.35 -18.17 7.67
CA ASN A 15 12.54 -18.64 8.36
C ASN A 15 13.01 -20.00 7.83
N THR A 16 13.66 -19.99 6.66
CA THR A 16 14.74 -20.92 6.32
C THR A 16 15.44 -20.51 5.03
N LYS A 17 16.71 -20.10 5.17
CA LYS A 17 17.86 -20.34 4.28
C LYS A 17 17.68 -20.10 2.77
N ASN A 18 18.20 -18.94 2.34
CA ASN A 18 18.84 -18.69 1.04
C ASN A 18 18.07 -19.12 -0.22
N ASP A 19 16.94 -18.48 -0.45
CA ASP A 19 16.33 -18.30 -1.77
C ASP A 19 15.95 -16.82 -1.87
N PHE A 20 16.03 -16.23 -3.08
CA PHE A 20 15.61 -14.86 -3.35
C PHE A 20 14.27 -14.59 -2.64
N VAL A 21 14.26 -13.73 -1.61
CA VAL A 21 13.04 -13.43 -0.84
C VAL A 21 12.11 -12.70 -1.79
N GLU A 22 11.24 -13.46 -2.44
CA GLU A 22 10.22 -12.95 -3.35
C GLU A 22 9.36 -11.98 -2.55
N ARG A 23 9.30 -10.71 -2.98
CA ARG A 23 8.49 -9.69 -2.33
C ARG A 23 7.06 -10.22 -2.16
N PRO A 24 6.43 -10.07 -0.97
CA PRO A 24 5.08 -10.56 -0.75
C PRO A 24 4.14 -10.01 -1.83
N LYS A 25 3.38 -10.90 -2.49
CA LYS A 25 2.42 -10.49 -3.52
C LYS A 25 1.34 -9.61 -2.89
N SER A 26 0.94 -8.55 -3.60
CA SER A 26 -0.19 -7.71 -3.21
C SER A 26 -1.51 -8.49 -3.28
N LEU A 27 -2.49 -8.11 -2.44
CA LEU A 27 -3.81 -8.72 -2.36
C LEU A 27 -4.87 -7.70 -2.76
N TYR A 28 -5.73 -8.06 -3.72
CA TYR A 28 -6.87 -7.24 -4.13
C TYR A 28 -8.18 -7.97 -3.81
N ILE A 29 -9.03 -7.33 -2.98
CA ILE A 29 -10.33 -7.85 -2.57
C ILE A 29 -11.42 -7.12 -3.35
N TYR A 30 -12.26 -7.85 -4.08
CA TYR A 30 -13.36 -7.29 -4.86
C TYR A 30 -14.66 -8.08 -4.65
N GLY A 31 -15.79 -7.44 -4.94
CA GLY A 31 -17.13 -8.00 -4.74
C GLY A 31 -18.20 -6.93 -4.57
N GLY A 32 -19.47 -7.32 -4.61
CA GLY A 32 -20.62 -6.41 -4.51
C GLY A 32 -20.72 -5.64 -3.18
N ALA A 33 -21.62 -4.66 -3.14
CA ALA A 33 -21.96 -3.96 -1.90
C ALA A 33 -22.53 -4.94 -0.86
N GLY A 34 -22.17 -4.78 0.41
CA GLY A 34 -22.64 -5.66 1.49
C GLY A 34 -21.96 -7.03 1.60
N CYS A 35 -20.99 -7.39 0.74
CA CYS A 35 -20.26 -8.67 0.83
C CYS A 35 -19.23 -8.75 1.97
N GLY A 36 -19.17 -7.77 2.88
CA GLY A 36 -18.26 -7.79 4.03
C GLY A 36 -16.77 -7.54 3.71
N LYS A 37 -16.46 -6.90 2.58
CA LYS A 37 -15.06 -6.62 2.16
C LYS A 37 -14.31 -5.78 3.20
N SER A 38 -14.93 -4.71 3.70
CA SER A 38 -14.33 -3.85 4.71
C SER A 38 -14.10 -4.60 6.02
N LEU A 39 -15.04 -5.46 6.45
CA LEU A 39 -14.85 -6.33 7.62
C LEU A 39 -13.66 -7.29 7.44
N LEU A 40 -13.53 -7.91 6.27
CA LEU A 40 -12.39 -8.77 5.97
C LEU A 40 -11.07 -7.99 6.05
N MET A 41 -11.07 -6.75 5.57
CA MET A 41 -9.93 -5.84 5.65
C MET A 41 -9.61 -5.43 7.10
N ASP A 42 -10.64 -5.16 7.93
CA ASP A 42 -10.52 -4.88 9.37
C ASP A 42 -9.78 -6.03 10.06
N VAL A 43 -10.31 -7.24 9.92
CA VAL A 43 -9.78 -8.44 10.57
C VAL A 43 -8.35 -8.72 10.10
N PHE A 44 -8.06 -8.59 8.81
CA PHE A 44 -6.71 -8.76 8.27
C PHE A 44 -5.75 -7.74 8.87
N PHE A 45 -6.13 -6.46 8.90
CA PHE A 45 -5.31 -5.39 9.43
C PHE A 45 -5.03 -5.60 10.93
N GLU A 46 -6.04 -5.96 11.73
CA GLU A 46 -5.90 -6.22 13.16
C GLU A 46 -5.01 -7.43 13.46
N CYS A 47 -5.18 -8.53 12.71
CA CYS A 47 -4.43 -9.77 12.92
C CYS A 47 -2.95 -9.69 12.49
N MET A 48 -2.57 -8.69 11.70
CA MET A 48 -1.19 -8.59 11.20
C MET A 48 -0.23 -8.16 12.33
N PRO A 49 0.83 -8.95 12.63
CA PRO A 49 1.76 -8.69 13.73
C PRO A 49 2.87 -7.71 13.32
N ILE A 50 2.49 -6.59 12.68
CA ILE A 50 3.42 -5.59 12.13
C ILE A 50 3.02 -4.23 12.65
N LYS A 51 4.03 -3.44 13.04
CA LYS A 51 3.82 -2.11 13.64
C LYS A 51 3.69 -1.03 12.57
N GLU A 52 4.54 -1.05 11.54
CA GLU A 52 4.46 -0.13 10.39
C GLU A 52 3.34 -0.53 9.42
N LYS A 53 2.09 -0.62 9.91
CA LYS A 53 0.91 -0.86 9.08
C LYS A 53 0.04 0.37 9.04
N ARG A 54 -0.43 0.72 7.85
CA ARG A 54 -1.26 1.88 7.60
C ARG A 54 -2.48 1.48 6.80
N ARG A 55 -3.66 1.87 7.28
CA ARG A 55 -4.93 1.74 6.55
C ARG A 55 -5.51 3.11 6.27
N VAL A 56 -5.94 3.32 5.02
CA VAL A 56 -6.44 4.62 4.55
C VAL A 56 -7.43 4.44 3.40
N HIS A 57 -8.43 5.31 3.31
CA HIS A 57 -9.30 5.39 2.14
C HIS A 57 -8.50 5.91 0.94
N PHE A 58 -8.70 5.34 -0.24
CA PHE A 58 -7.94 5.71 -1.44
C PHE A 58 -7.94 7.21 -1.74
N ASN A 59 -9.11 7.85 -1.71
CA ASN A 59 -9.25 9.28 -1.99
C ASN A 59 -8.47 10.16 -1.00
N SER A 60 -8.48 9.80 0.29
CA SER A 60 -7.73 10.51 1.31
C SER A 60 -6.23 10.37 1.11
N PHE A 61 -5.77 9.18 0.69
CA PHE A 61 -4.37 8.95 0.37
C PHE A 61 -3.93 9.78 -0.84
N MET A 62 -4.72 9.83 -1.90
CA MET A 62 -4.38 10.63 -3.08
C MET A 62 -4.28 12.12 -2.74
N LEU A 63 -5.20 12.65 -1.93
CA LEU A 63 -5.12 14.04 -1.45
C LEU A 63 -3.84 14.32 -0.67
N GLU A 64 -3.45 13.42 0.24
CA GLU A 64 -2.19 13.52 0.97
C GLU A 64 -0.98 13.46 0.03
N PHE A 65 -0.98 12.54 -0.94
CA PHE A 65 0.08 12.39 -1.91
C PHE A 65 0.27 13.68 -2.72
N HIS A 66 -0.81 14.27 -3.22
CA HIS A 66 -0.76 15.56 -3.92
C HIS A 66 -0.23 16.69 -3.02
N ASN A 67 -0.65 16.74 -1.76
CA ASN A 67 -0.14 17.74 -0.81
C ASN A 67 1.36 17.58 -0.56
N ARG A 68 1.87 16.35 -0.43
CA ARG A 68 3.31 16.07 -0.31
C ARG A 68 4.06 16.49 -1.57
N MET A 69 3.56 16.15 -2.76
CA MET A 69 4.13 16.61 -4.02
C MET A 69 4.20 18.14 -4.11
N HIS A 70 3.14 18.85 -3.72
CA HIS A 70 3.10 20.31 -3.70
C HIS A 70 4.15 20.90 -2.73
N ARG A 71 4.34 20.29 -1.56
CA ARG A 71 5.36 20.70 -0.58
C ARG A 71 6.77 20.50 -1.13
N VAL A 72 7.07 19.33 -1.68
CA VAL A 72 8.40 19.04 -2.27
C VAL A 72 8.69 20.00 -3.41
N ARG A 73 7.71 20.26 -4.28
CA ARG A 73 7.83 21.22 -5.39
C ARG A 73 8.06 22.66 -4.92
N SER A 74 7.41 23.07 -3.82
CA SER A 74 7.56 24.43 -3.27
C SER A 74 8.91 24.64 -2.59
N ASN A 75 9.48 23.59 -1.99
CA ASN A 75 10.75 23.66 -1.27
C ASN A 75 11.98 23.47 -2.18
N ASN A 76 11.85 22.67 -3.24
CA ASN A 76 12.92 22.37 -4.19
C ASN A 76 12.66 23.09 -5.52
N ALA A 77 13.00 24.38 -5.58
CA ALA A 77 12.94 25.18 -6.82
C ALA A 77 13.95 24.72 -7.90
N ALA A 78 14.82 23.75 -7.60
CA ALA A 78 15.80 23.21 -8.52
C ALA A 78 15.64 21.68 -8.66
N VAL A 79 15.00 21.30 -9.77
CA VAL A 79 15.28 20.11 -10.60
C VAL A 79 15.69 18.84 -9.83
N SER A 80 14.70 18.07 -9.36
CA SER A 80 14.87 16.61 -9.30
C SER A 80 14.00 15.97 -10.38
N ASP A 81 14.62 15.12 -11.21
CA ASP A 81 13.97 14.46 -12.35
C ASP A 81 12.85 13.49 -11.95
N ASP A 82 12.75 13.11 -10.66
CA ASP A 82 11.70 12.22 -10.16
C ASP A 82 11.12 12.68 -8.81
N LEU A 83 10.39 13.80 -8.83
CA LEU A 83 9.61 14.28 -7.68
C LEU A 83 8.67 13.19 -7.14
N LEU A 84 8.07 12.41 -8.03
CA LEU A 84 7.10 11.39 -7.70
C LEU A 84 7.78 10.23 -6.97
N GLY A 85 8.95 9.79 -7.44
CA GLY A 85 9.80 8.82 -6.77
C GLY A 85 10.16 9.23 -5.34
N SER A 86 10.55 10.49 -5.11
CA SER A 86 10.91 10.97 -3.76
C SER A 86 9.75 10.91 -2.76
N VAL A 87 8.52 11.22 -3.20
CA VAL A 87 7.33 11.14 -2.35
C VAL A 87 6.93 9.68 -2.10
N VAL A 88 7.08 8.82 -3.11
CA VAL A 88 6.86 7.38 -2.97
C VAL A 88 7.83 6.78 -1.96
N GLU A 89 9.13 7.10 -2.04
CA GLU A 89 10.14 6.64 -1.08
C GLU A 89 9.84 7.11 0.34
N GLU A 90 9.41 8.37 0.53
CA GLU A 90 9.00 8.88 1.85
C GLU A 90 7.87 8.03 2.44
N ILE A 91 6.84 7.72 1.65
CA ILE A 91 5.69 6.91 2.10
C ILE A 91 6.11 5.45 2.37
N LEU A 92 6.96 4.86 1.54
CA LEU A 92 7.43 3.48 1.71
C LEU A 92 8.34 3.32 2.93
N ASN A 93 9.08 4.36 3.30
CA ASN A 93 9.88 4.36 4.53
C ASN A 93 9.00 4.47 5.79
N GLU A 94 7.80 5.03 5.70
CA GLU A 94 6.84 5.14 6.82
C GLU A 94 6.02 3.87 7.04
N VAL A 95 5.84 3.04 6.00
CA VAL A 95 4.84 1.97 5.98
C VAL A 95 5.40 0.69 5.37
N TRP A 96 5.35 -0.40 6.13
CA TRP A 96 5.63 -1.75 5.65
C TRP A 96 4.39 -2.43 5.05
N LEU A 97 3.20 -2.22 5.65
CA LEU A 97 1.92 -2.73 5.14
C LEU A 97 0.96 -1.57 4.84
N LEU A 98 0.69 -1.31 3.57
CA LEU A 98 -0.29 -0.32 3.13
C LEU A 98 -1.61 -0.99 2.72
N CYS A 99 -2.70 -0.56 3.33
CA CYS A 99 -4.03 -1.10 3.18
C CYS A 99 -4.98 -0.02 2.65
N PHE A 100 -5.40 -0.13 1.38
CA PHE A 100 -6.37 0.79 0.80
C PHE A 100 -7.80 0.28 1.02
N ASP A 101 -8.64 1.11 1.63
CA ASP A 101 -10.09 0.93 1.60
C ASP A 101 -10.68 1.71 0.42
N GLU A 102 -11.82 1.23 -0.10
CA GLU A 102 -12.54 1.85 -1.22
C GLU A 102 -11.62 2.19 -2.41
N PHE A 103 -10.76 1.24 -2.80
CA PHE A 103 -9.82 1.43 -3.91
C PHE A 103 -10.57 1.59 -5.24
N MET A 104 -10.72 2.84 -5.67
CA MET A 104 -11.41 3.22 -6.88
C MET A 104 -10.60 4.30 -7.60
N VAL A 105 -9.94 3.90 -8.68
CA VAL A 105 -9.19 4.81 -9.54
C VAL A 105 -10.14 5.35 -10.58
N LEU A 106 -10.48 6.63 -10.49
CA LEU A 106 -11.40 7.30 -11.41
C LEU A 106 -10.67 8.13 -12.47
N ASP A 107 -9.47 8.64 -12.16
CA ASP A 107 -8.68 9.48 -13.05
C ASP A 107 -7.38 8.82 -13.52
N ILE A 108 -6.92 9.23 -14.72
CA ILE A 108 -5.69 8.74 -15.32
C ILE A 108 -4.46 9.22 -14.52
N GLY A 109 -4.52 10.41 -13.91
CA GLY A 109 -3.44 10.93 -13.06
C GLY A 109 -3.21 10.06 -11.83
N ASP A 110 -4.29 9.66 -11.15
CA ASP A 110 -4.22 8.76 -10.00
C ASP A 110 -3.67 7.39 -10.39
N ALA A 111 -4.06 6.89 -11.56
CA ALA A 111 -3.54 5.63 -12.11
C ALA A 111 -2.02 5.69 -12.34
N MET A 112 -1.49 6.82 -12.81
CA MET A 112 -0.05 7.00 -12.99
C MET A 112 0.72 6.98 -11.67
N ILE A 113 0.18 7.63 -10.63
CA ILE A 113 0.79 7.63 -9.29
C ILE A 113 0.82 6.22 -8.72
N ILE A 114 -0.31 5.50 -8.80
CA ILE A 114 -0.42 4.14 -8.27
C ILE A 114 0.47 3.16 -9.01
N LYS A 115 0.57 3.30 -10.34
CA LYS A 115 1.53 2.52 -11.13
C LYS A 115 2.95 2.69 -10.58
N ARG A 116 3.37 3.94 -10.33
CA ARG A 116 4.71 4.20 -9.79
C ARG A 116 4.89 3.65 -8.38
N LEU A 117 3.88 3.77 -7.52
CA LEU A 117 3.90 3.20 -6.17
C LEU A 117 4.15 1.69 -6.24
N PHE A 118 3.48 0.97 -7.13
CA PHE A 118 3.68 -0.47 -7.31
C PHE A 118 5.02 -0.85 -7.97
N GLU A 119 5.63 0.02 -8.78
CA GLU A 119 6.98 -0.22 -9.32
C GLU A 119 8.07 -0.17 -8.24
N HIS A 120 7.83 0.56 -7.14
CA HIS A 120 8.81 0.72 -6.04
C HIS A 120 8.59 -0.27 -4.88
N LEU A 121 7.44 -0.93 -4.82
CA LEU A 121 7.10 -1.97 -3.83
C LEU A 121 7.78 -3.30 -4.10
#